data_AF-A0A833N5A8-F1
#
_entry.id   AF-A0A833N5A8-F1
#
_cell.length_a   1.000
_cell.length_b   1.000
_cell.length_c   1.000
_cell.angle_alpha   90.00
_cell.angle_beta   90.00
_cell.angle_gamma   90.00
#
_symmetry.space_group_name_H-M   'P 1'
#
loop_
_entity.id
_entity.type
_entity.pdbx_description
1 polymer ?
#
loop_
_entity_poly.entity_id
_entity_poly.type
_entity_poly.pdbx_seq_one_letter_code
_entity_poly.pdbx_strand_id
1 'polypeptide(L)'
;MAPIYNVADWYWRAADGRLFGSKASKEVPEDDPAFAAWTEAGGIPTVWPRDEEDEQTQEALDAVLAPNRTPNSPTITYKADIYRRCTDAEAESIEMALAGAPVRQRRLFESALHLDHSDEAFAFAQEAMVGMFGKKRADELLAAS
;
A
#
# COMPACT_ATOMS: atom_id res chain seq x y z
N MET A 1 33.04 0.23 -1.23
CA MET A 1 32.73 1.39 -2.09
C MET A 1 31.52 2.04 -1.47
N ALA A 2 31.62 3.31 -1.06
CA ALA A 2 30.55 3.96 -0.33
C ALA A 2 29.22 3.88 -1.10
N PRO A 3 28.08 3.66 -0.42
CA PRO A 3 26.78 3.66 -1.08
C PRO A 3 26.51 5.03 -1.71
N ILE A 4 26.02 5.03 -2.94
CA ILE A 4 25.59 6.24 -3.63
C ILE A 4 24.35 6.78 -2.93
N TYR A 5 24.28 8.09 -2.71
CA TYR A 5 23.12 8.73 -2.11
C TYR A 5 21.84 8.41 -2.88
N ASN A 6 20.94 7.69 -2.23
CA ASN A 6 19.62 7.34 -2.72
C ASN A 6 18.62 7.56 -1.60
N VAL A 7 17.80 8.61 -1.68
CA VAL A 7 16.87 8.96 -0.59
C VAL A 7 15.85 7.86 -0.26
N ALA A 8 15.60 6.91 -1.17
CA ALA A 8 14.74 5.76 -0.92
C ALA A 8 15.46 4.61 -0.19
N ASP A 9 16.79 4.62 -0.15
CA ASP A 9 17.66 3.64 0.51
C ASP A 9 18.83 4.34 1.21
N TRP A 10 18.48 5.16 2.20
CA TRP A 10 19.42 5.94 3.01
C TRP A 10 19.02 5.90 4.48
N TYR A 11 19.91 6.40 5.34
CA TYR A 11 19.72 6.49 6.78
C TYR A 11 19.92 7.93 7.29
N TRP A 12 19.05 8.36 8.20
CA TRP A 12 19.13 9.66 8.87
C TRP A 12 19.26 9.48 10.36
N ARG A 13 20.17 10.23 10.98
CA ARG A 13 20.37 10.24 12.43
C ARG A 13 19.93 11.57 13.02
N ALA A 14 19.04 11.52 13.99
CA ALA A 14 18.64 12.68 14.80
C ALA A 14 19.70 12.96 15.88
N ALA A 15 19.68 14.19 16.40
CA ALA A 15 20.57 14.65 17.46
C ALA A 15 20.32 13.92 18.79
N ASP A 16 19.12 13.38 18.99
CA ASP A 16 18.74 12.55 20.15
C ASP A 16 19.18 11.08 20.01
N GLY A 17 19.81 10.70 18.89
CA GLY A 17 20.31 9.35 18.63
C GLY A 17 19.35 8.45 17.86
N ARG A 18 18.11 8.88 17.56
CA ARG A 18 17.20 8.09 16.73
C ARG A 18 17.73 7.93 15.31
N LEU A 19 17.51 6.76 14.72
CA LEU A 19 17.94 6.42 13.37
C LEU A 19 16.72 6.05 12.54
N PHE A 20 16.54 6.72 11.41
CA PHE A 20 15.48 6.41 10.45
C PHE A 20 16.08 5.78 9.20
N GLY A 21 15.48 4.68 8.73
CA GLY A 21 15.86 4.04 7.47
C GLY A 21 14.77 4.23 6.41
N SER A 22 15.08 4.91 5.31
CA SER A 22 14.06 5.20 4.27
C SER A 22 13.51 3.97 3.61
N LYS A 23 14.38 2.99 3.39
CA LYS A 23 14.00 1.71 2.82
C LYS A 23 12.95 0.98 3.66
N ALA A 24 13.08 1.09 4.99
CA ALA A 24 12.12 0.53 5.94
C ALA A 24 10.95 1.49 6.22
N SER A 25 11.09 2.77 5.85
CA SER A 25 10.15 3.86 6.15
C SER A 25 9.76 3.92 7.63
N LYS A 26 10.73 3.69 8.52
CA LYS A 26 10.54 3.72 9.97
C LYS A 26 11.86 3.97 10.71
N GLU A 27 11.74 4.28 12.00
CA GLU A 27 12.87 4.24 12.92
C GLU A 27 13.40 2.80 13.05
N VAL A 28 14.72 2.65 12.96
CA VAL A 28 15.44 1.38 13.08
C VAL A 28 16.42 1.46 14.25
N PRO A 29 16.63 0.37 14.99
CA PRO A 29 17.66 0.34 16.03
C PRO A 29 19.06 0.48 15.41
N GLU A 30 20.04 0.98 16.17
CA GLU A 30 21.44 1.06 15.70
C GLU A 30 22.06 -0.31 15.39
N ASP A 31 21.53 -1.37 16.02
CA ASP A 31 21.96 -2.75 15.82
C ASP A 31 21.25 -3.43 14.63
N ASP A 32 20.47 -2.68 13.84
CA ASP A 32 19.75 -3.24 12.69
C ASP A 32 20.74 -3.83 11.67
N PRO A 33 20.56 -5.09 11.23
CA PRO A 33 21.50 -5.75 10.34
C PRO A 33 21.62 -5.06 8.98
N ALA A 34 20.56 -4.39 8.49
CA ALA A 34 20.62 -3.64 7.25
C ALA A 34 21.39 -2.33 7.41
N PHE A 35 21.31 -1.68 8.57
CA PHE A 35 22.13 -0.51 8.88
C PHE A 35 23.61 -0.88 9.05
N ALA A 36 23.91 -1.94 9.81
CA ALA A 36 25.27 -2.43 10.00
C ALA A 36 25.95 -2.77 8.65
N ALA A 37 25.28 -3.52 7.79
CA ALA A 37 25.79 -3.85 6.46
C ALA A 37 26.01 -2.61 5.57
N TRP A 38 25.14 -1.60 5.70
CA TRP A 38 25.26 -0.35 4.96
C TRP A 38 26.43 0.51 5.46
N THR A 39 26.66 0.56 6.76
CA THR A 39 27.83 1.24 7.35
C THR A 39 29.13 0.50 7.01
N GLU A 40 29.15 -0.84 7.04
CA GLU A 40 30.30 -1.64 6.60
C GLU A 40 30.66 -1.40 5.12
N ALA A 41 29.66 -1.12 4.28
CA ALA A 41 29.88 -0.71 2.88
C ALA A 41 30.48 0.71 2.74
N GLY A 42 30.58 1.47 3.84
CA GLY A 42 31.08 2.84 3.89
C GLY A 42 29.98 3.90 3.90
N GLY A 43 28.75 3.54 4.24
CA GLY A 43 27.64 4.49 4.40
C GLY A 43 27.77 5.34 5.66
N ILE A 44 27.51 6.64 5.54
CA ILE A 44 27.53 7.61 6.64
C ILE A 44 26.13 8.22 6.73
N PRO A 45 25.41 8.04 7.86
CA PRO A 45 24.04 8.53 7.99
C PRO A 45 24.03 10.06 7.92
N THR A 46 23.05 10.62 7.21
CA THR A 46 22.87 12.07 7.12
C THR A 46 22.16 12.59 8.36
N VAL A 47 22.37 13.86 8.70
CA VAL A 47 21.61 14.51 9.79
C VAL A 47 20.13 14.54 9.43
N TRP A 48 19.27 14.19 10.39
CA TRP A 48 17.81 14.30 10.24
C TRP A 48 17.43 15.76 9.93
N PRO A 49 16.63 16.03 8.88
CA PRO A 49 16.26 17.38 8.48
C PRO A 49 15.47 18.10 9.59
N ARG A 50 15.53 19.43 9.54
CA ARG A 50 14.87 20.33 10.50
C ARG A 50 13.73 21.08 9.82
N ASP A 51 12.71 21.43 10.59
CA ASP A 51 11.60 22.29 10.15
C ASP A 51 11.94 23.79 10.28
N GLU A 52 10.92 24.64 10.11
CA GLU A 52 11.03 26.11 10.18
C GLU A 52 11.40 26.61 11.59
N GLU A 53 11.17 25.81 12.63
CA GLU A 53 11.53 26.11 14.03
C GLU A 53 12.91 25.55 14.41
N ASP A 54 13.66 25.02 13.44
CA ASP A 54 14.95 24.35 13.60
C ASP A 54 14.85 23.02 14.41
N GLU A 55 13.66 22.42 14.47
CA GLU A 55 13.40 21.16 15.18
C GLU A 55 13.48 19.95 14.23
N GLN A 56 14.08 18.84 14.69
CA GLN A 56 14.17 17.60 13.91
C GLN A 56 12.88 16.78 14.04
N THR A 57 11.92 17.08 13.18
CA THR A 57 10.59 16.46 13.19
C THR A 57 10.43 15.38 12.12
N GLN A 58 9.47 14.48 12.32
CA GLN A 58 9.11 13.49 11.30
C GLN A 58 8.52 14.18 10.05
N GLU A 59 7.85 15.32 10.22
CA GLU A 59 7.29 16.11 9.12
C GLU A 59 8.39 16.67 8.20
N ALA A 60 9.46 17.23 8.79
CA ALA A 60 10.61 17.71 8.02
C ALA A 60 11.29 16.59 7.22
N LEU A 61 11.37 15.39 7.80
CA LEU A 61 11.88 14.21 7.12
C LEU A 61 10.95 13.76 6.00
N ASP A 62 9.66 13.65 6.29
CA ASP A 62 8.64 13.28 5.31
C ASP A 62 8.63 14.23 4.11
N ALA A 63 8.87 15.53 4.31
CA ALA A 63 9.01 16.50 3.22
C ALA A 63 10.22 16.21 2.30
N VAL A 64 11.34 15.77 2.86
CA VAL A 64 12.53 15.35 2.08
C VAL A 64 12.28 14.03 1.33
N LEU A 65 11.50 13.13 1.93
CA LEU A 65 11.18 11.83 1.35
C LEU A 65 10.06 11.91 0.29
N ALA A 66 9.16 12.90 0.40
CA ALA A 66 7.96 13.02 -0.43
C ALA A 66 8.23 12.96 -1.94
N PRO A 67 9.26 13.62 -2.52
CA PRO A 67 9.53 13.56 -3.96
C PRO A 67 9.88 12.15 -4.46
N ASN A 68 10.30 11.25 -3.57
CA ASN A 68 10.76 9.90 -3.91
C ASN A 68 9.88 8.79 -3.32
N ARG A 69 8.75 9.13 -2.67
CA ARG A 69 7.72 8.13 -2.39
C ARG A 69 7.15 7.70 -3.74
N THR A 70 7.48 6.49 -4.17
CA THR A 70 6.73 5.83 -5.24
C THR A 70 5.27 5.77 -4.79
N PRO A 71 4.30 6.24 -5.61
CA PRO A 71 2.91 6.06 -5.28
C PRO A 71 2.68 4.57 -5.08
N ASN A 72 2.10 4.18 -3.94
CA ASN A 72 1.69 2.80 -3.73
C ASN A 72 0.85 2.41 -4.94
N SER A 73 1.29 1.37 -5.67
CA SER A 73 0.47 0.85 -6.75
C SER A 73 -0.87 0.43 -6.13
N PRO A 74 -2.00 0.94 -6.65
CA PRO A 74 -3.29 0.59 -6.09
C PRO A 74 -3.43 -0.93 -6.14
N THR A 75 -3.86 -1.51 -5.02
CA THR A 75 -4.19 -2.93 -4.99
C THR A 75 -5.51 -3.08 -5.73
N ILE A 76 -5.48 -3.74 -6.88
CA ILE A 76 -6.66 -3.89 -7.74
C ILE A 76 -7.03 -5.36 -7.91
N THR A 77 -8.31 -5.60 -8.16
CA THR A 77 -8.80 -6.90 -8.65
C THR A 77 -9.50 -6.68 -9.98
N TYR A 78 -9.05 -7.34 -11.04
CA TYR A 78 -9.76 -7.31 -12.32
C TYR A 78 -11.07 -8.07 -12.20
N LYS A 79 -12.15 -7.51 -12.75
CA LYS A 79 -13.45 -8.19 -12.76
C LYS A 79 -13.37 -9.56 -13.44
N ALA A 80 -12.59 -9.65 -14.53
CA ALA A 80 -12.36 -10.91 -15.23
C ALA A 80 -11.81 -12.00 -14.30
N ASP A 81 -10.97 -11.65 -13.33
CA ASP A 81 -10.41 -12.63 -12.40
C ASP A 81 -11.43 -13.08 -11.38
N ILE A 82 -12.34 -12.20 -10.94
CA ILE A 82 -13.48 -12.59 -10.10
C ILE A 82 -14.29 -13.69 -10.82
N TYR A 83 -14.71 -13.46 -12.07
CA TYR A 83 -15.50 -14.44 -12.81
C TYR A 83 -14.71 -15.71 -13.18
N ARG A 84 -13.39 -15.62 -13.39
CA ARG A 84 -12.54 -16.81 -13.61
C ARG A 84 -12.40 -17.67 -12.34
N ARG A 85 -12.48 -17.06 -11.16
CA ARG A 85 -12.39 -17.74 -9.86
C ARG A 85 -13.75 -18.27 -9.38
N CYS A 86 -14.84 -17.69 -9.87
CA CYS A 86 -16.20 -18.15 -9.62
C CYS A 86 -16.49 -19.47 -10.34
N THR A 87 -17.33 -20.28 -9.70
CA THR A 87 -18.14 -21.29 -10.39
C THR A 87 -19.31 -20.62 -11.13
N ASP A 88 -19.93 -21.32 -12.08
CA ASP A 88 -21.08 -20.78 -12.82
C ASP A 88 -22.22 -20.35 -11.89
N ALA A 89 -22.52 -21.14 -10.85
CA ALA A 89 -23.55 -20.81 -9.86
C ALA A 89 -23.21 -19.56 -9.02
N GLU A 90 -21.94 -19.36 -8.69
CA GLU A 90 -21.47 -18.14 -8.02
C GLU A 90 -21.58 -16.93 -8.96
N ALA A 91 -21.21 -17.09 -10.23
CA ALA A 91 -21.35 -16.03 -11.24
C ALA A 91 -22.82 -15.62 -11.43
N GLU A 92 -23.73 -16.58 -11.54
CA GLU A 92 -25.17 -16.32 -11.62
C GLU A 92 -25.69 -15.58 -10.38
N SER A 93 -25.22 -15.96 -9.19
CA SER A 93 -25.60 -15.31 -7.93
C SER A 93 -25.10 -13.85 -7.89
N ILE A 94 -23.89 -13.59 -8.37
CA ILE A 94 -23.34 -12.22 -8.48
C ILE A 94 -24.17 -11.38 -9.46
N GLU A 95 -24.51 -11.92 -10.64
CA GLU A 95 -25.34 -11.21 -11.62
C GLU A 95 -26.73 -10.89 -11.06
N MET A 96 -27.34 -11.83 -10.33
CA MET A 96 -28.62 -11.61 -9.67
C MET A 96 -28.53 -10.51 -8.60
N ALA A 97 -27.45 -10.48 -7.80
CA ALA A 97 -27.22 -9.44 -6.81
C ALA A 97 -27.01 -8.06 -7.47
N LEU A 98 -26.24 -8.01 -8.56
CA LEU A 98 -26.03 -6.78 -9.34
C LEU A 98 -27.32 -6.26 -9.98
N ALA A 99 -28.20 -7.16 -10.43
CA ALA A 99 -29.51 -6.78 -10.97
C ALA A 99 -30.40 -6.08 -9.93
N GLY A 100 -30.27 -6.45 -8.65
CA GLY A 100 -30.95 -5.82 -7.51
C GLY A 100 -30.26 -4.58 -6.93
N ALA A 101 -29.03 -4.27 -7.35
CA ALA A 101 -28.28 -3.14 -6.84
C ALA A 101 -28.82 -1.78 -7.34
N PRO A 102 -28.67 -0.70 -6.54
CA PRO A 102 -28.94 0.67 -7.00
C PRO A 102 -28.28 0.98 -8.35
N VAL A 103 -29.00 1.71 -9.22
CA VAL A 103 -28.57 1.97 -10.62
C VAL A 103 -27.15 2.55 -10.69
N ARG A 104 -26.80 3.45 -9.77
CA ARG A 104 -25.45 4.03 -9.71
C ARG A 104 -24.37 2.97 -9.46
N GLN A 105 -24.57 2.09 -8.48
CA GLN A 105 -23.60 1.04 -8.13
C GLN A 105 -23.48 0.01 -9.24
N ARG A 106 -24.60 -0.41 -9.83
CA ARG A 106 -24.58 -1.31 -10.99
C ARG A 106 -23.80 -0.70 -12.17
N ARG A 107 -24.05 0.58 -12.49
CA ARG A 107 -23.33 1.27 -13.58
C ARG A 107 -21.84 1.42 -13.30
N LEU A 108 -21.46 1.77 -12.09
CA LEU A 108 -20.05 1.84 -11.70
C LEU A 108 -19.38 0.47 -11.87
N PHE A 109 -19.98 -0.58 -11.30
CA PHE A 109 -19.46 -1.94 -11.42
C PHE A 109 -19.38 -2.40 -12.89
N GLU A 110 -20.43 -2.23 -13.69
CA GLU A 110 -20.46 -2.60 -15.12
C GLU A 110 -19.38 -1.89 -15.93
N SER A 111 -19.22 -0.58 -15.73
CA SER A 111 -18.27 0.26 -16.49
C SER A 111 -16.81 0.06 -16.10
N ALA A 112 -16.56 -0.36 -14.86
CA ALA A 112 -15.21 -0.58 -14.36
C ALA A 112 -14.57 -1.81 -15.02
N LEU A 113 -13.26 -1.74 -15.26
CA LEU A 113 -12.44 -2.89 -15.68
C LEU A 113 -11.89 -3.67 -14.47
N HIS A 114 -11.67 -2.96 -13.38
CA HIS A 114 -11.12 -3.47 -12.12
C HIS A 114 -11.77 -2.76 -10.94
N LEU A 115 -11.63 -3.35 -9.76
CA LEU A 115 -11.98 -2.74 -8.49
C LEU A 115 -10.69 -2.36 -7.77
N ASP A 116 -10.58 -1.10 -7.36
CA ASP A 116 -9.50 -0.65 -6.48
C ASP A 116 -9.89 -0.93 -5.02
N HIS A 117 -9.02 -1.62 -4.28
CA HIS A 117 -9.26 -2.03 -2.89
C HIS A 117 -9.40 -0.84 -1.94
N SER A 118 -8.97 0.35 -2.36
CA SER A 118 -9.14 1.61 -1.61
C SER A 118 -10.45 2.35 -1.92
N ASP A 119 -11.23 1.91 -2.91
CA ASP A 119 -12.48 2.57 -3.32
C ASP A 119 -13.71 2.00 -2.58
N GLU A 120 -14.71 2.84 -2.36
CA GLU A 120 -16.03 2.49 -1.82
C GLU A 120 -16.73 1.40 -2.66
N ALA A 121 -16.47 1.38 -3.98
CA ALA A 121 -17.00 0.34 -4.86
C ALA A 121 -16.49 -1.07 -4.49
N PHE A 122 -15.25 -1.20 -4.04
CA PHE A 122 -14.70 -2.48 -3.57
C PHE A 122 -15.30 -2.87 -2.23
N ALA A 123 -15.42 -1.94 -1.29
CA ALA A 123 -16.04 -2.21 0.02
C ALA A 123 -17.47 -2.74 -0.14
N PHE A 124 -18.26 -2.12 -1.03
CA PHE A 124 -19.60 -2.59 -1.36
C PHE A 124 -19.61 -4.00 -1.98
N ALA A 125 -18.72 -4.26 -2.95
CA ALA A 125 -18.61 -5.58 -3.56
C ALA A 125 -18.19 -6.65 -2.55
N GLN A 126 -17.26 -6.31 -1.64
CA GLN A 126 -16.82 -7.20 -0.57
C GLN A 126 -17.96 -7.52 0.38
N GLU A 127 -18.71 -6.54 0.85
CA GLU A 127 -19.87 -6.77 1.73
C GLU A 127 -20.90 -7.68 1.06
N ALA A 128 -21.23 -7.43 -0.20
CA ALA A 128 -22.16 -8.26 -0.96
C ALA A 128 -21.65 -9.70 -1.11
N MET A 129 -20.37 -9.89 -1.47
CA MET A 129 -19.79 -11.24 -1.62
C MET A 129 -19.67 -11.98 -0.29
N VAL A 130 -19.34 -11.28 0.80
CA VAL A 130 -19.31 -11.86 2.15
C VAL A 130 -20.71 -12.32 2.55
N GLY A 131 -21.74 -11.53 2.25
CA GLY A 131 -23.14 -11.91 2.51
C GLY A 131 -23.61 -13.13 1.71
N MET A 132 -23.16 -13.28 0.46
CA MET A 132 -23.56 -14.39 -0.41
C MET A 132 -22.77 -15.68 -0.16
N PHE A 133 -21.45 -15.58 0.01
CA PHE A 133 -20.54 -16.74 -0.03
C PHE A 133 -19.73 -16.94 1.26
N GLY A 134 -19.86 -16.02 2.22
CA GLY A 134 -19.06 -16.00 3.44
C GLY A 134 -17.68 -15.37 3.23
N LYS A 135 -17.08 -14.92 4.35
CA LYS A 135 -15.84 -14.12 4.33
C LYS A 135 -14.69 -14.79 3.58
N LYS A 136 -14.43 -16.07 3.87
CA LYS A 136 -13.31 -16.80 3.27
C LYS A 136 -13.41 -16.82 1.74
N ARG A 137 -14.59 -17.12 1.21
CA ARG A 137 -14.79 -17.23 -0.24
C ARG A 137 -14.76 -15.87 -0.92
N ALA A 138 -15.34 -14.85 -0.29
CA ALA A 138 -15.24 -13.47 -0.77
C ALA A 138 -13.78 -13.00 -0.87
N ASP A 139 -12.95 -13.28 0.15
CA ASP A 139 -11.53 -12.92 0.16
C ASP A 139 -10.76 -13.63 -0.98
N GLU A 140 -11.10 -14.88 -1.30
CA GLU A 140 -10.52 -15.61 -2.44
C GLU A 140 -10.91 -15.00 -3.79
N LEU A 141 -12.20 -14.67 -3.97
CA LEU A 141 -12.72 -14.10 -5.21
C LEU A 141 -12.16 -12.69 -5.47
N LEU A 142 -12.10 -11.87 -4.42
CA LEU A 142 -11.65 -10.47 -4.44
C LEU A 142 -10.16 -10.31 -4.15
N ALA A 143 -9.39 -11.40 -4.17
CA ALA A 143 -7.94 -11.32 -4.04
C ALA A 143 -7.35 -10.39 -5.11
N ALA A 144 -6.28 -9.67 -4.77
CA ALA A 144 -5.55 -8.83 -5.71
C ALA A 144 -5.14 -9.64 -6.96
N SER A 145 -5.17 -8.97 -8.11
CA SER A 145 -4.76 -9.54 -9.40
C SER A 145 -3.30 -9.26 -9.72
#